data_AF-A0A6N2VCG4-F1
#
_entry.id   AF-A0A6N2VCG4-F1
#
_cell.length_a   1.000
_cell.length_b   1.000
_cell.length_c   1.000
_cell.angle_alpha   90.00
_cell.angle_beta   90.00
_cell.angle_gamma   90.00
#
_symmetry.space_group_name_H-M   'P 1'
#
loop_
_entity.id
_entity.type
_entity.pdbx_description
1 polymer ?
#
loop_
_entity_poly.entity_id
_entity_poly.type
_entity_poly.pdbx_seq_one_letter_code
_entity_poly.pdbx_strand_id
1 'polypeptide(L)'
;MKKINLRELYPDVYTTDFFVDVTEEVYKIEYYTIANQKQARYNIDKKTKATATVQKINFGCFHKEQIENRYPQWLKTLVCSAWRKLFNKAKGRRNAAFLKHTS
;
A
#
# COMPACT_ATOMS: atom_id res chain seq x y z
N MET A 1 -21.50 -3.61 -33.24
CA MET A 1 -20.76 -2.49 -32.59
C MET A 1 -20.86 -2.65 -31.08
N LYS A 2 -19.88 -2.16 -30.33
CA LYS A 2 -19.80 -2.23 -28.87
C LYS A 2 -19.68 -0.81 -28.33
N LYS A 3 -20.34 -0.53 -27.22
CA LYS A 3 -20.33 0.79 -26.59
C LYS A 3 -19.30 0.81 -25.45
N ILE A 4 -18.41 1.79 -25.45
CA ILE A 4 -17.37 1.96 -24.43
C ILE A 4 -17.52 3.30 -23.72
N ASN A 5 -17.17 3.36 -22.43
CA ASN A 5 -17.09 4.60 -21.67
C ASN A 5 -15.65 5.11 -21.65
N LEU A 6 -15.40 6.29 -22.24
CA LEU A 6 -14.05 6.86 -22.32
C LEU A 6 -13.49 7.28 -20.94
N ARG A 7 -14.34 7.53 -19.95
CA ARG A 7 -13.89 7.81 -18.58
C ARG A 7 -13.19 6.62 -17.93
N GLU A 8 -13.62 5.40 -18.25
CA GLU A 8 -12.97 4.20 -17.71
C GLU A 8 -11.60 3.95 -18.35
N LEU A 9 -11.44 4.37 -19.61
CA LEU A 9 -10.23 4.22 -20.41
C LEU A 9 -9.20 5.31 -20.10
N TYR A 10 -9.66 6.55 -20.04
CA TYR A 10 -8.83 7.74 -19.89
C TYR A 10 -9.43 8.65 -18.80
N PRO A 11 -9.41 8.21 -17.53
CA PRO A 11 -10.00 8.96 -16.42
C PRO A 11 -9.32 10.32 -16.18
N ASP A 12 -8.08 10.47 -16.65
CA ASP A 12 -7.32 11.72 -16.56
C ASP A 12 -7.72 12.73 -17.65
N VAL A 13 -8.39 12.29 -18.70
CA VAL A 13 -8.82 13.12 -19.85
C VAL A 13 -10.33 13.37 -19.82
N TYR A 14 -11.12 12.35 -19.49
CA TYR A 14 -12.58 12.42 -19.42
C TYR A 14 -13.04 12.32 -17.96
N THR A 15 -13.53 13.42 -17.41
CA THR A 15 -14.02 13.49 -16.03
C THR A 15 -15.48 13.02 -15.89
N THR A 16 -16.22 13.00 -16.99
CA THR A 16 -17.63 12.60 -17.07
C THR A 16 -17.79 11.39 -17.99
N ASP A 17 -18.87 10.65 -17.80
CA ASP A 17 -19.18 9.49 -18.64
C ASP A 17 -19.46 9.92 -20.07
N PHE A 18 -18.69 9.39 -21.01
CA PHE A 18 -18.81 9.69 -22.44
C PHE A 18 -18.74 8.39 -23.22
N PHE A 19 -19.80 8.09 -23.97
CA PHE A 19 -19.95 6.80 -24.62
C PHE A 19 -19.74 6.89 -26.13
N VAL A 20 -18.92 5.98 -26.66
CA VAL A 20 -18.65 5.86 -28.09
C VAL A 20 -18.94 4.44 -28.55
N ASP A 21 -19.53 4.30 -29.73
CA ASP A 21 -19.69 3.01 -30.40
C ASP A 21 -18.43 2.68 -31.20
N VAL A 22 -17.80 1.57 -30.84
CA VAL A 22 -16.59 1.04 -31.47
C VAL A 22 -16.84 -0.33 -32.08
N THR A 23 -15.98 -0.73 -33.01
CA THR A 23 -16.01 -2.08 -33.58
C THR A 23 -15.46 -3.10 -32.57
N GLU A 24 -15.76 -4.38 -32.77
CA GLU A 24 -15.36 -5.43 -31.82
C GLU A 24 -13.84 -5.61 -31.75
N GLU A 25 -13.13 -5.35 -32.84
CA GLU A 25 -11.66 -5.40 -32.90
C GLU A 25 -11.05 -4.29 -32.04
N VAL A 26 -11.54 -3.05 -32.17
CA VAL A 26 -11.11 -1.91 -31.36
C VAL A 26 -11.43 -2.15 -29.88
N TYR A 27 -12.62 -2.67 -29.57
CA TYR A 27 -13.00 -3.03 -28.20
C TYR A 27 -12.01 -4.01 -27.56
N LYS A 28 -11.59 -5.06 -28.30
CA LYS A 28 -10.64 -6.05 -27.79
C LYS A 28 -9.28 -5.42 -27.48
N ILE A 29 -8.75 -4.60 -28.38
CA ILE A 29 -7.44 -3.93 -28.20
C ILE A 29 -7.46 -3.03 -26.96
N GLU A 30 -8.47 -2.19 -26.82
CA GLU A 30 -8.62 -1.28 -25.67
C GLU A 30 -8.77 -2.07 -24.36
N TYR A 31 -9.58 -3.11 -24.36
CA TYR A 31 -9.79 -3.97 -23.18
C TYR A 31 -8.50 -4.63 -22.69
N TYR A 32 -7.70 -5.23 -23.58
CA TYR A 32 -6.42 -5.84 -23.22
C TYR A 32 -5.41 -4.81 -22.70
N THR A 33 -5.42 -3.60 -23.28
CA THR A 33 -4.56 -2.50 -22.84
C THR A 33 -4.88 -2.08 -21.41
N ILE A 34 -6.17 -1.89 -21.09
CA ILE A 34 -6.61 -1.58 -19.72
C ILE A 34 -6.23 -2.70 -18.74
N ALA A 35 -6.49 -3.96 -19.10
CA ALA A 35 -6.22 -5.10 -18.23
C ALA A 35 -4.73 -5.17 -17.86
N ASN A 36 -3.84 -4.98 -18.85
CA ASN A 36 -2.40 -4.93 -18.64
C ASN A 36 -1.97 -3.74 -17.79
N GLN A 37 -2.53 -2.55 -18.02
CA GLN A 37 -2.25 -1.36 -17.21
C GLN A 37 -2.70 -1.53 -15.75
N LYS A 38 -3.89 -2.09 -15.51
CA LYS A 38 -4.41 -2.39 -14.16
C LYS A 38 -3.51 -3.40 -13.45
N GLN A 39 -3.08 -4.45 -14.15
CA GLN A 39 -2.15 -5.45 -13.60
C GLN A 39 -0.78 -4.83 -13.26
N ALA A 40 -0.26 -3.93 -14.10
CA ALA A 40 0.98 -3.22 -13.83
C ALA A 40 0.88 -2.34 -12.58
N ARG A 41 -0.22 -1.59 -12.43
CA ARG A 41 -0.50 -0.78 -11.23
C ARG A 41 -0.57 -1.65 -9.96
N TYR A 42 -1.25 -2.79 -10.02
CA TYR A 42 -1.30 -3.74 -8.90
C TYR A 42 0.10 -4.26 -8.51
N ASN A 43 0.93 -4.60 -9.50
CA ASN A 43 2.29 -5.09 -9.25
C ASN A 43 3.19 -4.01 -8.61
N ILE A 44 3.04 -2.74 -9.00
CA ILE A 44 3.73 -1.60 -8.38
C ILE A 44 3.30 -1.40 -6.92
N ASP A 45 1.99 -1.41 -6.64
CA ASP A 45 1.45 -1.30 -5.28
C ASP A 45 1.96 -2.44 -4.37
N LYS A 46 2.01 -3.67 -4.87
CA LYS A 46 2.56 -4.82 -4.13
C LYS A 46 4.06 -4.63 -3.84
N LYS A 47 4.84 -4.16 -4.81
CA LYS A 47 6.28 -3.89 -4.64
C LYS A 47 6.53 -2.77 -3.63
N THR A 48 5.78 -1.67 -3.70
CA THR A 48 5.90 -0.54 -2.77
C THR A 48 5.51 -0.92 -1.35
N LYS A 49 4.44 -1.70 -1.15
CA LYS A 49 4.07 -2.26 0.16
C LYS A 49 5.13 -3.19 0.73
N ALA A 50 5.73 -4.05 -0.11
CA ALA A 50 6.84 -4.90 0.29
C ALA A 50 8.07 -4.09 0.70
N THR A 51 8.45 -3.06 -0.08
CA THR A 51 9.59 -2.19 0.22
C THR A 51 9.37 -1.37 1.50
N ALA A 52 8.18 -0.80 1.71
CA ALA A 52 7.85 -0.07 2.94
C ALA A 52 7.88 -0.98 4.18
N THR A 53 7.57 -2.27 4.02
CA THR A 53 7.64 -3.26 5.09
C THR A 53 9.10 -3.61 5.41
N VAL A 54 9.93 -3.86 4.40
CA VAL A 54 11.37 -4.14 4.56
C VAL A 54 12.10 -2.96 5.20
N GLN A 55 11.83 -1.73 4.75
CA GLN A 55 12.43 -0.53 5.35
C GLN A 55 12.06 -0.38 6.83
N LYS A 56 10.79 -0.61 7.21
CA LYS A 56 10.37 -0.59 8.63
C LYS A 56 11.09 -1.64 9.47
N ILE A 57 11.33 -2.83 8.92
CA ILE A 57 12.08 -3.90 9.61
C ILE A 57 13.54 -3.49 9.80
N ASN A 58 14.18 -2.93 8.77
CA ASN A 58 15.57 -2.48 8.82
C ASN A 58 15.78 -1.35 9.84
N PHE A 59 14.89 -0.34 9.86
CA PHE A 59 14.95 0.73 10.87
C PHE A 59 14.74 0.20 12.29
N GLY A 60 13.86 -0.77 12.48
CA GLY A 60 13.64 -1.44 13.77
C GLY A 60 14.84 -2.27 14.23
N CYS A 61 15.49 -2.98 13.30
CA CYS A 61 16.67 -3.80 13.59
C CYS A 61 17.88 -2.94 13.98
N PHE A 62 18.13 -1.86 13.23
CA PHE A 62 19.22 -0.92 13.52
C PHE A 62 19.08 -0.25 14.89
N HIS A 63 17.86 0.17 15.26
CA HIS A 63 17.61 0.74 16.59
C HIS A 63 17.80 -0.27 17.71
N LYS A 64 17.43 -1.54 17.49
CA LYS A 64 17.62 -2.61 18.48
C LYS A 64 19.11 -2.88 18.73
N GLU A 65 19.92 -3.01 17.69
CA GLU A 65 21.37 -3.19 17.82
C GLU A 65 22.05 -1.99 18.50
N GLN A 66 21.64 -0.77 18.19
CA GLN A 66 22.20 0.41 18.86
C GLN A 66 21.86 0.47 20.36
N ILE A 67 20.64 0.08 20.75
CA ILE A 67 20.23 0.03 22.16
C ILE A 67 20.98 -1.10 22.88
N GLU A 68 21.15 -2.26 22.24
CA GLU A 68 21.86 -3.40 22.82
C GLU A 68 23.37 -3.17 22.96
N ASN A 69 24.00 -2.38 22.07
CA ASN A 69 25.44 -2.11 22.15
C ASN A 69 25.80 -0.91 23.04
N ARG A 70 24.86 0.00 23.32
CA ARG A 70 25.14 1.26 24.06
C ARG A 70 24.87 1.19 25.56
N TYR A 71 24.00 0.30 26.04
CA TYR A 71 23.57 0.31 27.44
C TYR A 71 23.97 -0.96 28.22
N PRO A 72 24.35 -0.84 29.51
CA PRO A 72 24.63 -2.00 30.36
C PRO A 72 23.38 -2.88 30.58
N GLN A 73 23.59 -4.17 30.90
CA GLN A 73 22.56 -5.22 30.91
C GLN A 73 21.25 -4.85 31.62
N TRP A 74 21.33 -4.13 32.75
CA TRP A 74 20.17 -3.73 33.55
C TRP A 74 19.31 -2.63 32.88
N LEU A 75 19.94 -1.71 32.13
CA LEU A 75 19.27 -0.67 31.36
C LEU A 75 18.56 -1.26 30.12
N LYS A 76 19.12 -2.31 29.51
CA LYS A 76 18.48 -3.03 28.39
C LYS A 76 17.10 -3.58 28.79
N THR A 77 16.98 -4.15 29.99
CA THR A 77 15.72 -4.69 30.51
C THR A 77 14.68 -3.60 30.75
N LEU A 78 15.09 -2.47 31.33
CA LEU A 78 14.21 -1.34 31.61
C LEU A 78 13.67 -0.71 30.31
N VAL A 79 14.56 -0.43 29.35
CA VAL A 79 14.21 0.13 28.04
C VAL A 79 13.35 -0.84 27.23
N CYS A 80 13.68 -2.14 27.21
CA CYS A 80 12.85 -3.15 26.53
C CYS A 80 11.42 -3.23 27.07
N SER A 81 11.24 -3.15 28.40
CA SER A 81 9.92 -3.23 29.03
C SER A 81 9.05 -2.00 28.72
N ALA A 82 9.65 -0.80 28.76
CA ALA A 82 8.99 0.45 28.42
C ALA A 82 8.65 0.51 26.92
N TRP A 83 9.57 0.08 26.06
CA TRP A 83 9.38 0.10 24.61
C TRP A 83 8.32 -0.91 24.15
N ARG A 84 8.26 -2.09 24.77
CA ARG A 84 7.20 -3.09 24.53
C ARG A 84 5.81 -2.55 24.90
N LYS A 85 5.69 -1.81 26.01
CA LYS A 85 4.42 -1.13 26.40
C LYS A 85 4.02 -0.05 25.40
N LEU A 86 4.96 0.79 24.95
CA LEU A 86 4.69 1.84 23.96
C LEU A 86 4.30 1.27 22.59
N PHE A 87 5.01 0.23 22.12
CA PHE A 87 4.74 -0.40 20.83
C PHE A 87 3.38 -1.12 20.81
N ASN A 88 3.01 -1.81 21.90
CA ASN A 88 1.70 -2.45 22.04
C ASN A 88 0.56 -1.43 22.14
N LYS A 89 0.76 -0.30 22.85
CA LYS A 89 -0.20 0.81 22.88
C LYS A 89 -0.41 1.44 21.50
N ALA A 90 0.65 1.55 20.70
CA ALA A 90 0.59 2.06 19.32
C ALA A 90 -0.06 1.05 18.34
N LYS A 91 0.04 -0.27 18.57
CA LYS A 91 -0.69 -1.27 17.78
C LYS A 91 -2.20 -1.24 18.05
N GLY A 92 -2.62 -1.11 19.31
CA GLY A 92 -4.04 -1.00 19.67
C GLY A 92 -4.74 0.21 19.04
N ARG A 93 -4.07 1.37 18.98
CA ARG A 93 -4.59 2.57 18.31
C ARG A 93 -4.71 2.44 16.79
N ARG A 94 -3.80 1.70 16.15
CA ARG A 94 -3.84 1.45 14.69
C ARG A 94 -4.99 0.52 14.30
N ASN A 95 -5.26 -0.51 15.09
CA ASN A 95 -6.41 -1.41 14.84
C ASN A 95 -7.75 -0.68 15.01
N ALA A 96 -7.86 0.24 15.96
CA ALA A 96 -9.04 1.07 16.15
C ALA A 96 -9.24 2.10 15.01
N ALA A 97 -8.17 2.61 14.41
CA ALA A 97 -8.23 3.51 13.25
C ALA A 97 -8.60 2.76 11.97
N PHE A 98 -8.15 1.51 11.81
CA PHE A 98 -8.48 0.67 10.66
C PHE A 98 -9.98 0.29 10.65
N LEU A 99 -10.56 0.01 11.81
CA LEU A 99 -11.99 -0.32 11.96
C LEU A 99 -12.93 0.86 11.64
N LYS A 100 -12.46 2.11 11.75
CA LYS A 100 -13.25 3.32 11.43
C LYS A 100 -13.31 3.65 9.94
N HIS A 101 -12.45 3.06 9.11
CA HIS A 101 -12.43 3.25 7.66
C HIS A 101 -13.12 2.13 6.88
N THR A 102 -13.62 1.10 7.58
CA THR A 102 -14.29 -0.07 6.99
C THR A 102 -15.73 -0.24 7.47
N SER A 103 -16.38 0.84 7.92
CA SER A 103 -17.78 0.84 8.34
C SER A 103 -18.60 1.82 7.54
#